data_AF-A0A930AHW6-F1
#
_entry.id   AF-A0A930AHW6-F1
#
_cell.length_a   1.000
_cell.length_b   1.000
_cell.length_c   1.000
_cell.angle_alpha   90.00
_cell.angle_beta   90.00
_cell.angle_gamma   90.00
#
_symmetry.space_group_name_H-M   'P 1'
#
loop_
_entity.id
_entity.type
_entity.pdbx_description
1 polymer ?
#
loop_
_entity_poly.entity_id
_entity_poly.type
_entity_poly.pdbx_seq_one_letter_code
_entity_poly.pdbx_strand_id
1 'polypeptide(L)'
;MERMPTSTYRIDFSNGISEETLLSLMMLYQPLIGKDATILYLTLIAEGKTQKGFEKHQRLLVLADLDINALDKACTKLEEYMLMRTYVKTTELCDQYIYVLNSPIYTKDFLKSNVFMNRYERIVGKDETTTTMTHLNANNISLRGYKEVTKAVKFLPEDLLDRHIEFDALQPRYQFAMDDQTINFDYEKFIATTSTLVFPAELRTQENLSLIGKLATIYGLSVDKMRVLVNRCINLQTMTFDGAKLKIYASRAESDVKPASDPYSLPPVSFLQAKQGGAKVTQLEKSILEHLAIDMHFSNEVINVMIEHILKISQNRLNRNFVDMVAAEWARDGVTTKQQALQQRKKTIRQTPQVNSGVKIGMPEYIRQQEEGTLPEGTAASAELIERLQKLQKGDE
;
A
#
# COMPACT_ATOMS: atom_id res chain seq x y z
N MET A 1 -27.48 12.51 41.07
CA MET A 1 -28.74 12.62 40.33
C MET A 1 -28.90 11.28 39.63
N GLU A 2 -29.91 10.50 40.01
CA GLU A 2 -30.08 9.12 39.51
C GLU A 2 -30.72 9.14 38.12
N ARG A 3 -30.24 8.26 37.22
CA ARG A 3 -30.77 8.20 35.85
C ARG A 3 -32.08 7.42 35.83
N MET A 4 -33.05 7.90 35.08
CA MET A 4 -34.35 7.23 34.93
C MET A 4 -34.44 6.53 33.57
N PRO A 5 -35.13 5.37 33.45
CA PRO A 5 -35.34 4.71 32.16
C PRO A 5 -36.07 5.57 31.12
N THR A 6 -36.88 6.53 31.59
CA THR A 6 -37.64 7.49 30.78
C THR A 6 -36.80 8.69 30.33
N SER A 7 -35.64 8.94 30.95
CA SER A 7 -34.70 9.97 30.52
C SER A 7 -34.16 9.66 29.14
N THR A 8 -33.76 10.70 28.41
CA THR A 8 -33.21 10.55 27.05
C THR A 8 -31.72 10.81 27.02
N TYR A 9 -31.00 10.20 26.08
CA TYR A 9 -29.57 10.42 25.87
C TYR A 9 -29.24 10.67 24.41
N ARG A 10 -28.14 11.36 24.19
CA ARG A 10 -27.46 11.50 22.91
C ARG A 10 -25.96 11.32 23.10
N ILE A 11 -25.33 10.59 22.19
CA ILE A 11 -23.89 10.36 22.21
C ILE A 11 -23.21 11.35 21.27
N ASP A 12 -22.10 11.90 21.73
CA ASP A 12 -21.16 12.66 20.92
C ASP A 12 -19.80 11.97 20.97
N PHE A 13 -19.31 11.58 19.80
CA PHE A 13 -18.04 10.90 19.65
C PHE A 13 -17.37 11.36 18.36
N SER A 14 -16.34 12.19 18.50
CA SER A 14 -15.67 12.83 17.38
C SER A 14 -14.66 11.91 16.68
N ASN A 15 -14.05 10.98 17.42
CA ASN A 15 -12.94 10.14 16.93
C ASN A 15 -13.29 8.67 17.12
N GLY A 16 -13.27 7.84 16.07
CA GLY A 16 -13.48 6.39 16.21
C GLY A 16 -12.48 5.69 17.14
N ILE A 17 -12.78 4.45 17.52
CA ILE A 17 -11.83 3.59 18.26
C ILE A 17 -10.84 2.94 17.29
N SER A 18 -9.54 3.11 17.55
CA SER A 18 -8.46 2.43 16.84
C SER A 18 -8.14 1.07 17.47
N GLU A 19 -7.42 0.20 16.76
CA GLU A 19 -6.98 -1.10 17.30
C GLU A 19 -6.13 -0.93 18.57
N GLU A 20 -5.19 0.02 18.57
CA GLU A 20 -4.34 0.30 19.74
C GLU A 20 -5.13 0.78 20.96
N THR A 21 -6.18 1.59 20.73
CA THR A 21 -7.02 2.11 21.82
C THR A 21 -7.99 1.03 22.33
N LEU A 22 -8.46 0.12 21.47
CA LEU A 22 -9.20 -1.07 21.88
C LEU A 22 -8.31 -2.01 22.70
N LEU A 23 -7.05 -2.22 22.30
CA LEU A 23 -6.10 -3.00 23.08
C LEU A 23 -5.89 -2.40 24.47
N SER A 24 -5.70 -1.08 24.56
CA SER A 24 -5.62 -0.37 25.84
C SER A 24 -6.89 -0.55 26.69
N LEU A 25 -8.07 -0.42 26.08
CA LEU A 25 -9.34 -0.60 26.77
C LEU A 25 -9.46 -2.00 27.38
N MET A 26 -9.15 -3.03 26.60
CA MET A 26 -9.33 -4.44 26.98
C MET A 26 -8.26 -4.92 27.97
N MET A 27 -6.99 -4.58 27.74
CA MET A 27 -5.88 -5.09 28.55
C MET A 27 -5.63 -4.28 29.82
N LEU A 28 -5.91 -2.97 29.80
CA LEU A 28 -5.55 -2.05 30.88
C LEU A 28 -6.76 -1.49 31.61
N TYR A 29 -7.76 -0.99 30.89
CA TYR A 29 -8.92 -0.35 31.54
C TYR A 29 -9.96 -1.35 32.04
N GLN A 30 -10.24 -2.43 31.33
CA GLN A 30 -11.27 -3.41 31.72
C GLN A 30 -11.06 -3.97 33.13
N PRO A 31 -9.84 -4.33 33.59
CA PRO A 31 -9.63 -4.73 34.98
C PRO A 31 -9.97 -3.63 36.00
N LEU A 32 -9.82 -2.35 35.63
CA LEU A 32 -10.07 -1.20 36.48
C LEU A 32 -11.55 -0.81 36.55
N ILE A 33 -12.21 -0.74 35.39
CA ILE A 33 -13.61 -0.30 35.26
C ILE A 33 -14.59 -1.46 35.41
N GLY A 34 -14.17 -2.68 35.12
CA GLY A 34 -15.00 -3.88 35.12
C GLY A 34 -15.80 -4.07 33.84
N LYS A 35 -16.28 -5.30 33.64
CA LYS A 35 -16.94 -5.75 32.41
C LYS A 35 -18.14 -4.88 31.99
N ASP A 36 -18.98 -4.47 32.93
CA ASP A 36 -20.25 -3.76 32.63
C ASP A 36 -19.96 -2.37 32.05
N ALA A 37 -18.96 -1.67 32.58
CA ALA A 37 -18.51 -0.38 32.08
C ALA A 37 -17.82 -0.50 30.71
N THR A 38 -17.02 -1.55 30.49
CA THR A 38 -16.41 -1.83 29.19
C THR A 38 -17.46 -2.11 28.11
N ILE A 39 -18.45 -2.95 28.42
CA ILE A 39 -19.56 -3.27 27.50
C ILE A 39 -20.35 -2.01 27.19
N LEU A 40 -20.73 -1.24 28.22
CA LEU A 40 -21.44 0.03 28.03
C LEU A 40 -20.66 0.98 27.11
N TYR A 41 -19.37 1.16 27.34
CA TYR A 41 -18.52 2.04 26.54
C TYR A 41 -18.49 1.62 25.05
N LEU A 42 -18.31 0.32 24.77
CA LEU A 42 -18.32 -0.19 23.39
C LEU A 42 -19.70 -0.06 22.73
N THR A 43 -20.78 -0.31 23.47
CA THR A 43 -22.16 -0.12 23.01
C THR A 43 -22.42 1.34 22.66
N LEU A 44 -21.99 2.29 23.50
CA LEU A 44 -22.12 3.73 23.24
C LEU A 44 -21.32 4.16 22.00
N ILE A 45 -20.13 3.61 21.76
CA ILE A 45 -19.37 3.89 20.53
C ILE A 45 -20.13 3.41 19.29
N ALA A 46 -20.66 2.18 19.33
CA ALA A 46 -21.41 1.61 18.22
C ALA A 46 -22.69 2.40 17.92
N GLU A 47 -23.44 2.76 18.97
CA GLU A 47 -24.64 3.57 18.84
C GLU A 47 -24.36 4.98 18.37
N GLY A 48 -23.33 5.64 18.90
CA GLY A 48 -22.98 7.02 18.53
C GLY A 48 -22.71 7.21 17.03
N LYS A 49 -22.24 6.16 16.33
CA LYS A 49 -22.05 6.18 14.87
C LYS A 49 -23.35 6.20 14.06
N THR A 50 -24.44 5.69 14.63
CA THR A 50 -25.72 5.48 13.92
C THR A 50 -26.83 6.40 14.42
N GLN A 51 -26.66 6.96 15.62
CA GLN A 51 -27.65 7.78 16.30
C GLN A 51 -27.90 9.10 15.57
N LYS A 52 -29.16 9.39 15.25
CA LYS A 52 -29.58 10.65 14.58
C LYS A 52 -30.15 11.69 15.54
N GLY A 53 -30.60 11.28 16.73
CA GLY A 53 -31.29 12.14 17.70
C GLY A 53 -31.24 11.58 19.12
N PHE A 54 -32.06 12.10 20.02
CA PHE A 54 -32.16 11.63 21.40
C PHE A 54 -32.94 10.32 21.48
N GLU A 55 -32.42 9.35 22.23
CA GLU A 55 -33.04 8.04 22.46
C GLU A 55 -33.30 7.82 23.95
N LYS A 56 -34.20 6.91 24.32
CA LYS A 56 -34.50 6.61 25.74
C LYS A 56 -33.48 5.66 26.33
N HIS A 57 -33.10 5.85 27.60
CA HIS A 57 -32.15 4.98 28.30
C HIS A 57 -32.58 3.51 28.35
N GLN A 58 -33.89 3.21 28.27
CA GLN A 58 -34.39 1.85 28.12
C GLN A 58 -33.70 1.06 26.98
N ARG A 59 -33.31 1.74 25.89
CA ARG A 59 -32.58 1.11 24.78
C ARG A 59 -31.17 0.64 25.19
N LEU A 60 -30.44 1.44 25.96
CA LEU A 60 -29.12 1.06 26.48
C LEU A 60 -29.20 -0.13 27.44
N LEU A 61 -30.25 -0.17 28.28
CA LEU A 61 -30.48 -1.30 29.18
C LEU A 61 -30.65 -2.61 28.41
N VAL A 62 -31.40 -2.57 27.29
CA VAL A 62 -31.61 -3.76 26.42
C VAL A 62 -30.35 -4.13 25.65
N LEU A 63 -29.61 -3.16 25.11
CA LEU A 63 -28.44 -3.44 24.28
C LEU A 63 -27.22 -3.92 25.07
N ALA A 64 -26.99 -3.33 26.24
CA ALA A 64 -25.86 -3.68 27.10
C ALA A 64 -26.19 -4.82 28.08
N ASP A 65 -27.45 -5.29 28.12
CA ASP A 65 -27.96 -6.25 29.10
C ASP A 65 -27.66 -5.83 30.55
N LEU A 66 -28.04 -4.59 30.89
CA LEU A 66 -27.78 -3.97 32.20
C LEU A 66 -29.09 -3.56 32.89
N ASP A 67 -29.10 -3.61 34.23
CA ASP A 67 -30.12 -2.94 35.03
C ASP A 67 -29.78 -1.45 35.21
N ILE A 68 -30.76 -0.66 35.66
CA ILE A 68 -30.57 0.80 35.81
C ILE A 68 -29.47 1.13 36.82
N ASN A 69 -29.31 0.30 37.86
CA ASN A 69 -28.29 0.48 38.88
C ASN A 69 -26.89 0.15 38.36
N ALA A 70 -26.73 -0.91 37.57
CA ALA A 70 -25.45 -1.22 36.93
C ALA A 70 -25.12 -0.19 35.86
N LEU A 71 -26.11 0.33 35.13
CA LEU A 71 -25.90 1.44 34.20
C LEU A 71 -25.33 2.66 34.93
N ASP A 72 -25.93 3.07 36.06
CA ASP A 72 -25.42 4.20 36.84
C ASP A 72 -24.02 3.96 37.36
N LYS A 73 -23.73 2.77 37.92
CA LYS A 73 -22.39 2.40 38.38
C LYS A 73 -21.37 2.37 37.23
N ALA A 74 -21.75 1.83 36.08
CA ALA A 74 -20.92 1.77 34.89
C ALA A 74 -20.59 3.17 34.36
N CYS A 75 -21.60 4.05 34.28
CA CYS A 75 -21.41 5.45 33.93
C CYS A 75 -20.46 6.16 34.91
N THR A 76 -20.66 6.00 36.22
CA THR A 76 -19.78 6.59 37.23
C THR A 76 -18.33 6.13 37.05
N LYS A 77 -18.10 4.85 36.76
CA LYS A 77 -16.74 4.36 36.49
C LYS A 77 -16.17 4.93 35.19
N LEU A 78 -16.95 5.02 34.11
CA LEU A 78 -16.46 5.64 32.88
C LEU A 78 -16.13 7.13 33.06
N GLU A 79 -16.88 7.82 33.91
CA GLU A 79 -16.63 9.21 34.32
C GLU A 79 -15.34 9.32 35.17
N GLU A 80 -15.16 8.45 36.17
CA GLU A 80 -13.96 8.42 37.04
C GLU A 80 -12.66 8.25 36.25
N TYR A 81 -12.69 7.44 35.20
CA TYR A 81 -11.54 7.19 34.32
C TYR A 81 -11.49 8.14 33.11
N MET A 82 -12.36 9.17 33.08
CA MET A 82 -12.47 10.19 32.03
C MET A 82 -12.71 9.64 30.62
N LEU A 83 -13.18 8.40 30.51
CA LEU A 83 -13.60 7.78 29.25
C LEU A 83 -14.93 8.33 28.76
N MET A 84 -15.74 8.88 29.66
CA MET A 84 -17.01 9.53 29.34
C MET A 84 -17.16 10.81 30.14
N ARG A 85 -17.73 11.83 29.53
CA ARG A 85 -18.26 13.01 30.21
C ARG A 85 -19.76 13.06 30.01
N THR A 86 -20.47 13.28 31.11
CA THR A 86 -21.93 13.37 31.09
C THR A 86 -22.37 14.82 31.34
N TYR A 87 -23.23 15.31 30.46
CA TYR A 87 -23.91 16.59 30.62
C TYR A 87 -25.42 16.31 30.73
N VAL A 88 -26.10 16.98 31.67
CA VAL A 88 -27.55 16.83 31.86
C VAL A 88 -28.24 18.17 31.71
N LYS A 89 -29.37 18.18 31.01
CA LYS A 89 -30.29 19.30 30.91
C LYS A 89 -31.68 18.83 31.37
N THR A 90 -32.12 19.34 32.51
CA THR A 90 -33.48 19.08 33.01
C THR A 90 -34.46 19.95 32.24
N THR A 91 -35.42 19.31 31.58
CA THR A 91 -36.57 19.99 30.95
C THR A 91 -37.85 19.59 31.67
N GLU A 92 -38.96 20.31 31.43
CA GLU A 92 -40.25 20.04 32.07
C GLU A 92 -40.81 18.63 31.79
N LEU A 93 -40.36 17.98 30.70
CA LEU A 93 -40.87 16.69 30.24
C LEU A 93 -39.97 15.50 30.63
N CYS A 94 -38.64 15.66 30.52
CA CYS A 94 -37.67 14.64 30.90
C CYS A 94 -36.24 15.20 31.00
N ASP A 95 -35.37 14.51 31.73
CA ASP A 95 -33.94 14.82 31.72
C ASP A 95 -33.30 14.35 30.41
N GLN A 96 -32.56 15.26 29.77
CA GLN A 96 -31.79 15.01 28.56
C GLN A 96 -30.31 14.91 28.89
N TYR A 97 -29.70 13.79 28.53
CA TYR A 97 -28.29 13.51 28.76
C TYR A 97 -27.49 13.61 27.46
N ILE A 98 -26.28 14.17 27.54
CA ILE A 98 -25.29 14.12 26.47
C ILE A 98 -24.07 13.38 27.00
N TYR A 99 -23.72 12.30 26.32
CA TYR A 99 -22.53 11.49 26.61
C TYR A 99 -21.44 11.80 25.61
N VAL A 100 -20.43 12.55 26.06
CA VAL A 100 -19.24 12.84 25.27
C VAL A 100 -18.20 11.77 25.59
N LEU A 101 -17.93 10.88 24.64
CA LEU A 101 -16.98 9.81 24.81
C LEU A 101 -15.56 10.28 24.48
N ASN A 102 -14.60 9.95 25.33
CA ASN A 102 -13.18 10.18 25.09
C ASN A 102 -12.50 8.84 24.80
N SER A 103 -11.52 8.84 23.89
CA SER A 103 -10.71 7.65 23.63
C SER A 103 -9.88 7.29 24.88
N PRO A 104 -9.66 5.99 25.14
CA PRO A 104 -8.72 5.54 26.16
C PRO A 104 -7.31 6.06 25.85
N ILE A 105 -6.52 6.25 26.91
CA ILE A 105 -5.11 6.63 26.76
C ILE A 105 -4.37 5.47 26.10
N TYR A 106 -3.39 5.77 25.24
CA TYR A 106 -2.54 4.76 24.62
C TYR A 106 -1.77 3.96 25.68
N THR A 107 -1.55 2.67 25.40
CA THR A 107 -0.84 1.74 26.27
C THR A 107 0.48 2.32 26.81
N LYS A 108 1.26 2.98 25.95
CA LYS A 108 2.55 3.59 26.32
C LYS A 108 2.42 4.69 27.37
N ASP A 109 1.37 5.50 27.29
CA ASP A 109 1.17 6.64 28.20
C ASP A 109 0.47 6.20 29.49
N PHE A 110 -0.38 5.17 29.42
CA PHE A 110 -0.93 4.53 30.60
C PHE A 110 0.18 3.91 31.46
N LEU A 111 1.12 3.18 30.85
CA LEU A 111 2.24 2.54 31.54
C LEU A 111 3.21 3.55 32.19
N LYS A 112 3.34 4.76 31.62
CA LYS A 112 4.14 5.85 32.22
C LYS A 112 3.49 6.47 33.46
N SER A 113 2.17 6.33 33.61
CA SER A 113 1.45 6.97 34.71
C SER A 113 1.52 6.12 35.98
N ASN A 114 2.29 6.59 36.97
CA ASN A 114 2.39 5.94 38.27
C ASN A 114 1.02 5.75 38.95
N VAL A 115 0.06 6.66 38.73
CA VAL A 115 -1.26 6.58 39.35
C VAL A 115 -2.08 5.42 38.77
N PHE A 116 -2.10 5.28 37.45
CA PHE A 116 -2.83 4.19 36.79
C PHE A 116 -2.15 2.85 37.04
N MET A 117 -0.82 2.81 36.97
CA MET A 117 -0.05 1.60 37.25
C MET A 117 -0.22 1.10 38.67
N ASN A 118 -0.12 1.98 39.67
CA ASN A 118 -0.31 1.59 41.07
C ASN A 118 -1.74 1.06 41.33
N ARG A 119 -2.76 1.64 40.67
CA ARG A 119 -4.15 1.14 40.76
C ARG A 119 -4.32 -0.19 40.07
N TYR A 120 -3.72 -0.36 38.89
CA TYR A 120 -3.77 -1.59 38.11
C TYR A 120 -3.10 -2.74 38.87
N GLU A 121 -1.87 -2.54 39.37
CA GLU A 121 -1.16 -3.55 40.16
C GLU A 121 -1.92 -3.95 41.43
N ARG A 122 -2.62 -3.01 42.06
CA ARG A 122 -3.43 -3.31 43.25
C ARG A 122 -4.62 -4.23 42.94
N ILE A 123 -5.18 -4.14 41.74
CA ILE A 123 -6.36 -4.93 41.34
C ILE A 123 -5.95 -6.25 40.69
N VAL A 124 -4.98 -6.20 39.79
CA VAL A 124 -4.56 -7.35 38.96
C VAL A 124 -3.49 -8.18 39.64
N GLY A 125 -2.69 -7.59 40.54
CA GLY A 125 -1.56 -8.25 41.18
C GLY A 125 -0.27 -8.08 40.37
N LYS A 126 0.87 -8.17 41.07
CA LYS A 126 2.21 -7.90 40.49
C LYS A 126 2.59 -8.91 39.41
N ASP A 127 2.24 -10.18 39.60
CA ASP A 127 2.60 -11.26 38.67
C ASP A 127 1.88 -11.10 37.33
N GLU A 128 0.55 -10.96 37.37
CA GLU A 128 -0.28 -10.75 36.17
C GLU A 128 -0.01 -9.42 35.48
N THR A 129 0.37 -8.38 36.24
CA THR A 129 0.83 -7.11 35.66
C THR A 129 2.11 -7.30 34.84
N THR A 130 3.05 -8.09 35.36
CA THR A 130 4.31 -8.40 34.66
C THR A 130 4.05 -9.22 33.40
N THR A 131 3.14 -10.19 33.46
CA THR A 131 2.68 -10.97 32.31
C THR A 131 2.04 -10.07 31.24
N THR A 132 1.14 -9.18 31.65
CA THR A 132 0.48 -8.24 30.74
C THR A 132 1.46 -7.28 30.08
N MET A 133 2.43 -6.75 30.84
CA MET A 133 3.53 -5.95 30.27
C MET A 133 4.39 -6.75 29.29
N THR A 134 4.64 -8.02 29.58
CA THR A 134 5.40 -8.89 28.68
C THR A 134 4.62 -9.11 27.39
N HIS A 135 3.31 -9.36 27.45
CA HIS A 135 2.45 -9.50 26.27
C HIS A 135 2.34 -8.22 25.45
N LEU A 136 2.23 -7.06 26.09
CA LEU A 136 2.20 -5.76 25.41
C LEU A 136 3.53 -5.41 24.71
N ASN A 137 4.62 -6.06 25.12
CA ASN A 137 5.96 -5.91 24.53
C ASN A 137 6.39 -7.10 23.66
N ALA A 138 5.60 -8.17 23.60
CA ALA A 138 5.96 -9.41 22.93
C ALA A 138 5.78 -9.28 21.42
N ASN A 139 6.86 -8.95 20.72
CA ASN A 139 6.91 -8.99 19.26
C ASN A 139 7.45 -10.35 18.81
N ASN A 140 6.53 -11.19 18.31
CA ASN A 140 6.73 -12.48 17.65
C ASN A 140 6.94 -13.71 18.53
N ILE A 141 6.06 -14.70 18.34
CA ILE A 141 6.17 -16.05 18.90
C ILE A 141 7.09 -16.86 17.98
N SER A 142 8.16 -17.45 18.53
CA SER A 142 8.97 -18.40 17.77
C SER A 142 8.22 -19.73 17.65
N LEU A 143 7.87 -20.14 16.43
CA LEU A 143 7.20 -21.42 16.15
C LEU A 143 8.18 -22.62 16.12
N ARG A 144 9.43 -22.45 16.55
CA ARG A 144 10.42 -23.54 16.57
C ARG A 144 10.00 -24.63 17.54
N GLY A 145 9.71 -25.82 17.02
CA GLY A 145 9.28 -27.00 17.80
C GLY A 145 7.77 -27.20 17.89
N TYR A 146 6.96 -26.28 17.35
CA TYR A 146 5.52 -26.45 17.28
C TYR A 146 5.13 -27.21 16.00
N LYS A 147 4.26 -28.21 16.13
CA LYS A 147 3.66 -28.92 15.01
C LYS A 147 2.33 -28.27 14.68
N GLU A 148 2.17 -27.80 13.45
CA GLU A 148 0.89 -27.29 12.97
C GLU A 148 -0.17 -28.40 12.97
N VAL A 149 -1.30 -28.15 13.63
CA VAL A 149 -2.44 -29.08 13.75
C VAL A 149 -3.74 -28.46 13.24
N THR A 150 -3.65 -27.39 12.46
CA THR A 150 -4.78 -26.70 11.84
C THR A 150 -5.58 -27.68 11.02
N LYS A 151 -6.86 -27.88 11.37
CA LYS A 151 -7.75 -28.79 10.64
C LYS A 151 -8.24 -28.08 9.38
N ALA A 152 -7.97 -28.68 8.22
CA ALA A 152 -8.61 -28.28 6.97
C ALA A 152 -10.13 -28.47 7.07
N VAL A 153 -10.90 -27.58 6.44
CA VAL A 153 -12.36 -27.70 6.34
C VAL A 153 -12.69 -29.03 5.67
N LYS A 154 -13.43 -29.89 6.38
CA LYS A 154 -13.91 -31.17 5.84
C LYS A 154 -15.34 -30.97 5.36
N PHE A 155 -15.53 -31.09 4.04
CA PHE A 155 -16.80 -31.33 3.33
C PHE A 155 -17.98 -30.44 3.75
N LEU A 156 -18.22 -29.39 2.97
CA LEU A 156 -19.57 -28.82 2.86
C LEU A 156 -20.38 -29.73 1.92
N PRO A 157 -21.63 -30.11 2.27
CA PRO A 157 -22.53 -30.84 1.37
C PRO A 157 -22.70 -30.10 0.03
N GLU A 158 -22.68 -30.85 -1.07
CA GLU A 158 -22.78 -30.40 -2.47
C GLU A 158 -23.99 -29.47 -2.72
N ASP A 159 -25.06 -29.59 -1.92
CA ASP A 159 -26.31 -28.82 -2.05
C ASP A 159 -26.22 -27.33 -1.64
N LEU A 160 -25.08 -26.87 -1.13
CA LEU A 160 -24.86 -25.45 -0.77
C LEU A 160 -23.96 -24.71 -1.76
N LEU A 161 -23.62 -25.32 -2.91
CA LEU A 161 -22.62 -24.81 -3.83
C LEU A 161 -22.99 -23.52 -4.59
N ASP A 162 -24.24 -23.03 -4.52
CA ASP A 162 -24.66 -21.81 -5.24
C ASP A 162 -24.43 -20.46 -4.51
N ARG A 163 -23.67 -20.45 -3.40
CA ARG A 163 -23.23 -19.19 -2.72
C ARG A 163 -21.73 -19.11 -2.45
N HIS A 164 -20.92 -19.68 -3.34
CA HIS A 164 -19.44 -19.69 -3.20
C HIS A 164 -18.75 -18.33 -3.30
N ILE A 165 -19.47 -17.22 -3.55
CA ILE A 165 -18.87 -15.88 -3.61
C ILE A 165 -19.00 -15.12 -2.28
N GLU A 166 -19.97 -15.44 -1.42
CA GLU A 166 -20.19 -14.68 -0.18
C GLU A 166 -19.48 -15.29 1.05
N PHE A 167 -19.33 -16.63 1.12
CA PHE A 167 -18.73 -17.25 2.31
C PHE A 167 -17.21 -17.07 2.40
N ASP A 168 -16.49 -17.14 1.27
CA ASP A 168 -15.05 -16.83 1.19
C ASP A 168 -14.74 -15.36 1.47
N ALA A 169 -15.69 -14.46 1.20
CA ALA A 169 -15.58 -13.04 1.49
C ALA A 169 -15.86 -12.70 2.97
N LEU A 170 -16.55 -13.57 3.69
CA LEU A 170 -16.95 -13.37 5.10
C LEU A 170 -16.02 -14.05 6.11
N GLN A 171 -15.02 -14.82 5.68
CA GLN A 171 -14.04 -15.38 6.60
C GLN A 171 -13.10 -14.28 7.13
N PRO A 172 -12.77 -14.27 8.42
CA PRO A 172 -11.67 -13.45 8.92
C PRO A 172 -10.39 -13.92 8.23
N ARG A 173 -9.93 -13.12 7.26
CA ARG A 173 -8.64 -13.34 6.61
C ARG A 173 -7.55 -13.13 7.65
N TYR A 174 -7.02 -14.22 8.18
CA TYR A 174 -5.72 -14.21 8.85
C TYR A 174 -4.63 -14.07 7.79
N GLN A 175 -4.53 -12.87 7.23
CA GLN A 175 -3.46 -12.47 6.34
C GLN A 175 -2.36 -11.88 7.22
N PHE A 176 -1.33 -12.68 7.53
CA PHE A 176 0.00 -12.11 7.71
C PHE A 176 0.48 -11.65 6.33
N ALA A 177 -0.12 -10.57 5.82
CA ALA A 177 0.17 -10.07 4.49
C ALA A 177 1.53 -9.34 4.50
N MET A 178 2.59 -10.10 4.27
CA MET A 178 3.61 -9.67 3.30
C MET A 178 3.16 -10.15 1.91
N ASP A 179 1.93 -9.83 1.52
CA ASP A 179 1.31 -10.34 0.29
C ASP A 179 1.66 -9.46 -0.91
N ASP A 180 2.97 -9.25 -1.09
CA ASP A 180 3.51 -8.86 -2.38
C ASP A 180 4.31 -10.07 -2.86
N GLN A 181 3.64 -10.99 -3.56
CA GLN A 181 4.25 -12.18 -4.18
C GLN A 181 5.40 -11.82 -5.14
N THR A 182 5.59 -10.53 -5.43
CA THR A 182 6.67 -9.99 -6.23
C THR A 182 8.00 -9.86 -5.48
N ILE A 183 8.01 -9.90 -4.14
CA ILE A 183 9.23 -9.65 -3.34
C ILE A 183 9.99 -10.95 -3.08
N ASN A 184 11.13 -11.12 -3.76
CA ASN A 184 12.06 -12.23 -3.57
C ASN A 184 13.22 -11.81 -2.65
N PHE A 185 12.91 -11.56 -1.37
CA PHE A 185 13.89 -11.16 -0.36
C PHE A 185 13.73 -11.96 0.94
N ASP A 186 14.82 -12.54 1.42
CA ASP A 186 14.84 -13.34 2.63
C ASP A 186 14.88 -12.43 3.88
N TYR A 187 13.69 -12.05 4.34
CA TYR A 187 13.51 -11.22 5.53
C TYR A 187 13.95 -11.91 6.82
N GLU A 188 13.81 -13.24 6.92
CA GLU A 188 14.20 -13.99 8.12
C GLU A 188 15.71 -13.91 8.32
N LYS A 189 16.47 -14.18 7.25
CA LYS A 189 17.92 -14.02 7.26
C LYS A 189 18.33 -12.57 7.47
N PHE A 190 17.63 -11.61 6.88
CA PHE A 190 17.91 -10.18 7.07
C PHE A 190 17.76 -9.75 8.52
N ILE A 191 16.65 -10.11 9.18
CA ILE A 191 16.40 -9.75 10.58
C ILE A 191 17.37 -10.48 11.51
N ALA A 192 17.64 -11.77 11.27
CA ALA A 192 18.59 -12.55 12.08
C ALA A 192 20.03 -11.99 12.01
N THR A 193 20.40 -11.43 10.85
CA THR A 193 21.75 -10.93 10.59
C THR A 193 21.91 -9.43 10.91
N THR A 194 20.80 -8.73 11.19
CA THR A 194 20.75 -7.29 11.43
C THR A 194 20.55 -6.97 12.91
N SER A 195 21.60 -6.48 13.55
CA SER A 195 21.55 -6.05 14.96
C SER A 195 20.71 -4.78 15.13
N THR A 196 20.28 -4.51 16.36
CA THR A 196 19.53 -3.30 16.73
C THR A 196 20.33 -2.01 16.49
N LEU A 197 21.66 -2.09 16.45
CA LEU A 197 22.55 -0.96 16.10
C LEU A 197 22.51 -0.63 14.61
N VAL A 198 22.28 -1.63 13.76
CA VAL A 198 22.24 -1.46 12.30
C VAL A 198 20.84 -1.13 11.81
N PHE A 199 19.81 -1.72 12.41
CA PHE A 199 18.41 -1.37 12.13
C PHE A 199 17.58 -1.54 13.41
N PRO A 200 17.30 -0.43 14.13
CA PRO A 200 16.48 -0.42 15.35
C PRO A 200 15.11 -1.06 15.13
N ALA A 201 14.55 -1.67 16.17
CA ALA A 201 13.27 -2.38 16.07
C ALA A 201 12.11 -1.43 15.75
N GLU A 202 12.19 -0.20 16.21
CA GLU A 202 11.23 0.88 16.01
C GLU A 202 11.13 1.32 14.54
N LEU A 203 12.23 1.19 13.81
CA LEU A 203 12.31 1.53 12.38
C LEU A 203 11.93 0.36 11.47
N ARG A 204 11.70 -0.85 12.01
CA ARG A 204 11.23 -2.04 11.28
C ARG A 204 9.72 -2.00 11.05
N THR A 205 9.22 -0.86 10.60
CA THR A 205 7.82 -0.74 10.20
C THR A 205 7.55 -1.54 8.92
N GLN A 206 6.30 -1.90 8.71
CA GLN A 206 5.84 -2.62 7.50
C GLN A 206 6.27 -1.90 6.22
N GLU A 207 6.15 -0.57 6.20
CA GLU A 207 6.49 0.28 5.07
C GLU A 207 7.99 0.22 4.74
N ASN A 208 8.85 0.36 5.77
CA ASN A 208 10.30 0.34 5.58
C ASN A 208 10.79 -1.04 5.12
N LEU A 209 10.26 -2.11 5.72
CA LEU A 209 10.59 -3.48 5.33
C LEU A 209 10.14 -3.77 3.89
N SER A 210 8.92 -3.36 3.52
CA SER A 210 8.43 -3.50 2.15
C SER A 210 9.32 -2.77 1.14
N LEU A 211 9.72 -1.53 1.42
CA LEU A 211 10.63 -0.77 0.57
C LEU A 211 11.99 -1.46 0.42
N ILE A 212 12.56 -1.95 1.52
CA ILE A 212 13.85 -2.67 1.52
C ILE A 212 13.75 -3.93 0.65
N GLY A 213 12.71 -4.73 0.81
CA GLY A 213 12.52 -5.95 0.03
C GLY A 213 12.29 -5.68 -1.45
N LYS A 214 11.47 -4.68 -1.79
CA LYS A 214 11.25 -4.26 -3.18
C LYS A 214 12.55 -3.83 -3.85
N LEU A 215 13.33 -2.97 -3.21
CA LEU A 215 14.62 -2.51 -3.75
C LEU A 215 15.62 -3.67 -3.85
N ALA A 216 15.69 -4.56 -2.86
CA ALA A 216 16.56 -5.72 -2.93
C ALA A 216 16.21 -6.63 -4.12
N THR A 217 14.92 -6.80 -4.36
CA THR A 217 14.38 -7.66 -5.43
C THR A 217 14.61 -7.05 -6.82
N ILE A 218 14.42 -5.74 -6.98
CA ILE A 218 14.61 -5.03 -8.26
C ILE A 218 16.10 -4.98 -8.65
N TYR A 219 16.95 -4.63 -7.68
CA TYR A 219 18.39 -4.44 -7.90
C TYR A 219 19.21 -5.72 -7.76
N GLY A 220 18.63 -6.81 -7.26
CA GLY A 220 19.35 -8.06 -7.04
C GLY A 220 20.41 -7.94 -5.94
N LEU A 221 20.05 -7.31 -4.82
CA LEU A 221 20.97 -7.08 -3.72
C LEU A 221 20.87 -8.22 -2.70
N SER A 222 22.03 -8.77 -2.33
CA SER A 222 22.10 -9.75 -1.26
C SER A 222 21.69 -9.14 0.08
N VAL A 223 21.24 -10.00 1.00
CA VAL A 223 20.90 -9.64 2.38
C VAL A 223 22.04 -8.86 3.05
N ASP A 224 23.29 -9.28 2.83
CA ASP A 224 24.48 -8.64 3.40
C ASP A 224 24.73 -7.24 2.85
N LYS A 225 24.63 -7.05 1.53
CA LYS A 225 24.74 -5.71 0.93
C LYS A 225 23.62 -4.81 1.41
N MET A 226 22.39 -5.31 1.43
CA MET A 226 21.23 -4.50 1.83
C MET A 226 21.37 -4.02 3.28
N ARG A 227 21.88 -4.86 4.19
CA ARG A 227 22.19 -4.48 5.57
C ARG A 227 23.19 -3.31 5.66
N VAL A 228 24.26 -3.34 4.85
CA VAL A 228 25.25 -2.25 4.82
C VAL A 228 24.64 -0.95 4.29
N LEU A 229 23.75 -1.03 3.29
CA LEU A 229 23.07 0.13 2.74
C LEU A 229 22.09 0.75 3.73
N VAL A 230 21.28 -0.09 4.39
CA VAL A 230 20.31 0.33 5.42
C VAL A 230 21.03 1.05 6.58
N ASN A 231 22.18 0.56 7.02
CA ASN A 231 22.99 1.21 8.06
C ASN A 231 23.36 2.67 7.70
N ARG A 232 23.61 2.96 6.42
CA ARG A 232 24.00 4.30 5.93
C ARG A 232 22.81 5.27 5.78
N CYS A 233 21.60 4.73 5.88
CA CYS A 233 20.33 5.45 5.72
C CYS A 233 19.62 5.73 7.03
N ILE A 234 20.20 5.31 8.16
CA ILE A 234 19.60 5.47 9.48
C ILE A 234 20.34 6.56 10.24
N ASN A 235 19.55 7.41 10.90
CA ASN A 235 20.07 8.35 11.90
C ASN A 235 19.64 7.87 13.29
N LEU A 236 20.62 7.39 14.07
CA LEU A 236 20.42 6.87 15.42
C LEU A 236 20.01 7.96 16.44
N GLN A 237 20.31 9.23 16.17
CA GLN A 237 19.96 10.33 17.07
C GLN A 237 18.50 10.75 16.93
N THR A 238 18.00 10.81 15.71
CA THR A 238 16.61 11.19 15.40
C THR A 238 15.67 10.00 15.28
N MET A 239 16.20 8.77 15.30
CA MET A 239 15.48 7.52 15.04
C MET A 239 14.65 7.63 13.75
N THR A 240 15.30 8.09 12.67
CA THR A 240 14.67 8.22 11.35
C THR A 240 15.39 7.36 10.32
N PHE A 241 14.60 6.79 9.39
CA PHE A 241 15.08 6.02 8.24
C PHE A 241 14.78 6.79 6.95
N ASP A 242 15.82 7.07 6.16
CA ASP A 242 15.71 7.78 4.89
C ASP A 242 15.61 6.80 3.72
N GLY A 243 14.37 6.52 3.30
CA GLY A 243 14.08 5.67 2.16
C GLY A 243 14.53 6.25 0.82
N ALA A 244 14.54 7.58 0.66
CA ALA A 244 14.98 8.23 -0.58
C ALA A 244 16.50 8.05 -0.77
N LYS A 245 17.25 8.19 0.31
CA LYS A 245 18.69 7.91 0.33
C LYS A 245 18.99 6.43 0.06
N LEU A 246 18.15 5.51 0.57
CA LEU A 246 18.29 4.08 0.27
C LEU A 246 18.12 3.79 -1.22
N LYS A 247 17.13 4.40 -1.89
CA LYS A 247 16.94 4.27 -3.35
C LYS A 247 18.19 4.69 -4.12
N ILE A 248 18.80 5.81 -3.75
CA ILE A 248 20.03 6.29 -4.38
C ILE A 248 21.17 5.28 -4.20
N TYR A 249 21.36 4.76 -3.00
CA TYR A 249 22.42 3.76 -2.75
C TYR A 249 22.16 2.43 -3.45
N ALA A 250 20.91 1.95 -3.45
CA ALA A 250 20.53 0.73 -4.17
C ALA A 250 20.77 0.86 -5.67
N SER A 251 20.42 2.01 -6.27
CA SER A 251 20.63 2.27 -7.70
C SER A 251 22.10 2.28 -8.13
N ARG A 252 23.02 2.55 -7.20
CA ARG A 252 24.47 2.60 -7.44
C ARG A 252 25.16 1.27 -7.13
N ALA A 253 24.51 0.38 -6.38
CA ALA A 253 25.07 -0.91 -6.01
C ALA A 253 25.06 -1.88 -7.18
N GLU A 254 26.08 -2.74 -7.27
CA GLU A 254 26.15 -3.82 -8.24
C GLU A 254 25.38 -5.04 -7.73
N SER A 255 24.71 -5.76 -8.63
CA SER A 255 23.95 -6.95 -8.29
C SER A 255 24.86 -8.11 -7.90
N ASP A 256 24.44 -8.91 -6.93
CA ASP A 256 25.16 -10.11 -6.46
C ASP A 256 24.59 -11.40 -7.04
N VAL A 257 23.52 -11.30 -7.83
CA VAL A 257 22.75 -12.47 -8.25
C VAL A 257 23.49 -13.22 -9.35
N LYS A 258 23.85 -14.47 -9.04
CA LYS A 258 24.39 -15.41 -10.02
C LYS A 258 23.30 -15.73 -11.07
N PRO A 259 23.66 -15.96 -12.33
CA PRO A 259 22.69 -16.30 -13.37
C PRO A 259 21.89 -17.55 -12.96
N ALA A 260 20.58 -17.39 -12.79
CA ALA A 260 19.65 -18.46 -12.45
C ALA A 260 19.37 -19.37 -13.65
N SER A 261 18.83 -20.57 -13.41
CA SER A 261 18.49 -21.55 -14.44
C SER A 261 17.44 -21.06 -15.44
N ASP A 262 16.62 -20.07 -15.07
CA ASP A 262 15.60 -19.46 -15.92
C ASP A 262 15.95 -17.97 -16.18
N PRO A 263 16.17 -17.57 -17.44
CA PRO A 263 16.54 -16.20 -17.79
C PRO A 263 15.57 -15.11 -17.28
N TYR A 264 14.28 -15.44 -17.10
CA TYR A 264 13.26 -14.48 -16.69
C TYR A 264 13.12 -14.30 -15.18
N SER A 265 13.75 -15.16 -14.38
CA SER A 265 13.73 -15.07 -12.91
C SER A 265 14.77 -14.08 -12.36
N LEU A 266 15.63 -13.54 -13.23
CA LEU A 266 16.64 -12.56 -12.86
C LEU A 266 16.01 -11.25 -12.34
N PRO A 267 16.71 -10.52 -11.45
CA PRO A 267 16.31 -9.16 -11.10
C PRO A 267 16.19 -8.29 -12.36
N PRO A 268 15.14 -7.45 -12.48
CA PRO A 268 14.87 -6.67 -13.70
C PRO A 268 16.05 -5.84 -14.21
N VAL A 269 16.82 -5.24 -13.29
CA VAL A 269 18.01 -4.46 -13.65
C VAL A 269 19.11 -5.36 -14.22
N SER A 270 19.31 -6.54 -13.63
CA SER A 270 20.30 -7.52 -14.10
C SER A 270 19.90 -8.13 -15.44
N PHE A 271 18.59 -8.37 -15.65
CA PHE A 271 18.06 -8.86 -16.92
C PHE A 271 18.29 -7.85 -18.06
N LEU A 272 17.96 -6.58 -17.85
CA LEU A 272 18.18 -5.53 -18.83
C LEU A 272 19.67 -5.36 -19.14
N GLN A 273 20.53 -5.37 -18.12
CA GLN A 273 21.98 -5.34 -18.30
C GLN A 273 22.48 -6.51 -19.15
N ALA A 274 21.98 -7.72 -18.93
CA ALA A 274 22.33 -8.89 -19.72
C ALA A 274 21.89 -8.74 -21.20
N LYS A 275 20.72 -8.16 -21.46
CA LYS A 275 20.23 -7.89 -22.83
C LYS A 275 21.05 -6.81 -23.54
N GLN A 276 21.63 -5.86 -22.80
CA GLN A 276 22.50 -4.80 -23.33
C GLN A 276 23.98 -5.24 -23.49
N GLY A 277 24.28 -6.53 -23.39
CA GLY A 277 25.66 -7.04 -23.52
C GLY A 277 26.57 -6.66 -22.35
N GLY A 278 26.01 -6.40 -21.17
CA GLY A 278 26.75 -6.04 -19.95
C GLY A 278 26.93 -4.55 -19.72
N ALA A 279 26.45 -3.69 -20.63
CA ALA A 279 26.46 -2.24 -20.44
C ALA A 279 25.66 -1.82 -19.19
N LYS A 280 26.17 -0.83 -18.44
CA LYS A 280 25.49 -0.36 -17.22
C LYS A 280 24.17 0.30 -17.57
N VAL A 281 23.09 -0.20 -16.96
CA VAL A 281 21.74 0.35 -17.08
C VAL A 281 21.72 1.80 -16.56
N THR A 282 21.14 2.70 -17.35
CA THR A 282 21.02 4.12 -17.04
C THR A 282 20.04 4.38 -15.89
N GLN A 283 20.12 5.56 -15.26
CA GLN A 283 19.18 5.92 -14.18
C GLN A 283 17.73 6.03 -14.67
N LEU A 284 17.52 6.47 -15.91
CA LEU A 284 16.18 6.54 -16.51
C LEU A 284 15.56 5.15 -16.63
N GLU A 285 16.31 4.19 -17.15
CA GLU A 285 15.87 2.80 -17.26
C GLU A 285 15.62 2.15 -15.90
N LYS A 286 16.47 2.42 -14.90
CA LYS A 286 16.24 1.97 -13.51
C LYS A 286 14.95 2.54 -12.94
N SER A 287 14.68 3.83 -13.15
CA SER A 287 13.44 4.47 -12.69
C SER A 287 12.20 3.87 -13.36
N ILE A 288 12.28 3.48 -14.64
CA ILE A 288 11.19 2.78 -15.33
C ILE A 288 10.95 1.41 -14.70
N LEU A 289 12.00 0.63 -14.42
CA LEU A 289 11.86 -0.68 -13.78
C LEU A 289 11.32 -0.58 -12.35
N GLU A 290 11.74 0.45 -11.59
CA GLU A 290 11.16 0.75 -10.27
C GLU A 290 9.67 1.09 -10.37
N HIS A 291 9.26 1.91 -11.34
CA HIS A 291 7.86 2.26 -11.55
C HIS A 291 7.00 1.02 -11.82
N LEU A 292 7.48 0.14 -12.72
CA LEU A 292 6.77 -1.10 -13.05
C LEU A 292 6.62 -2.06 -11.86
N ALA A 293 7.66 -2.16 -11.02
CA ALA A 293 7.64 -3.06 -9.87
C ALA A 293 6.91 -2.49 -8.66
N ILE A 294 7.10 -1.21 -8.35
CA ILE A 294 6.61 -0.58 -7.11
C ILE A 294 5.22 0.01 -7.29
N ASP A 295 4.99 0.75 -8.37
CA ASP A 295 3.75 1.51 -8.58
C ASP A 295 2.71 0.68 -9.34
N MET A 296 3.15 -0.18 -10.26
CA MET A 296 2.27 -1.07 -11.04
C MET A 296 2.22 -2.51 -10.53
N HIS A 297 3.00 -2.85 -9.49
CA HIS A 297 3.01 -4.15 -8.82
C HIS A 297 3.23 -5.37 -9.74
N PHE A 298 3.98 -5.21 -10.84
CA PHE A 298 4.34 -6.35 -11.69
C PHE A 298 5.44 -7.21 -11.05
N SER A 299 5.34 -8.53 -11.21
CA SER A 299 6.40 -9.45 -10.80
C SER A 299 7.63 -9.34 -11.70
N ASN A 300 8.82 -9.66 -11.16
CA ASN A 300 10.07 -9.65 -11.91
C ASN A 300 9.98 -10.41 -13.24
N GLU A 301 9.32 -11.56 -13.24
CA GLU A 301 9.17 -12.39 -14.43
C GLU A 301 8.33 -11.70 -15.51
N VAL A 302 7.22 -11.05 -15.12
CA VAL A 302 6.36 -10.29 -16.04
C VAL A 302 7.10 -9.06 -16.58
N ILE A 303 7.81 -8.33 -15.72
CA ILE A 303 8.64 -7.18 -16.12
C ILE A 303 9.70 -7.63 -17.13
N ASN A 304 10.43 -8.72 -16.88
CA ASN A 304 11.46 -9.21 -17.79
C ASN A 304 10.88 -9.63 -19.15
N VAL A 305 9.71 -10.28 -19.17
CA VAL A 305 9.03 -10.63 -20.43
C VAL A 305 8.56 -9.38 -21.17
N MET A 306 8.03 -8.38 -20.46
CA MET A 306 7.59 -7.09 -21.01
C MET A 306 8.75 -6.31 -21.62
N ILE A 307 9.87 -6.20 -20.89
CA ILE A 307 11.07 -5.52 -21.36
C ILE A 307 11.64 -6.21 -22.60
N GLU A 308 11.72 -7.54 -22.62
CA GLU A 308 12.17 -8.25 -23.82
C GLU A 308 11.25 -8.01 -25.02
N HIS A 309 9.93 -7.93 -24.79
CA HIS A 309 8.96 -7.63 -25.85
C HIS A 309 9.16 -6.22 -26.39
N ILE A 310 9.28 -5.22 -25.51
CA ILE A 310 9.47 -3.82 -25.87
C ILE A 310 10.77 -3.65 -26.66
N LEU A 311 11.90 -4.18 -26.17
CA LEU A 311 13.20 -4.07 -26.84
C LEU A 311 13.19 -4.68 -28.25
N LYS A 312 12.39 -5.74 -28.48
CA LYS A 312 12.22 -6.34 -29.81
C LYS A 312 11.44 -5.46 -30.79
N ILE A 313 10.42 -4.75 -30.31
CA ILE A 313 9.61 -3.86 -31.14
C ILE A 313 10.34 -2.53 -31.40
N SER A 314 11.04 -2.01 -30.40
CA SER A 314 11.60 -0.66 -30.41
C SER A 314 13.05 -0.55 -30.89
N GLN A 315 13.57 -1.58 -31.59
CA GLN A 315 14.97 -1.64 -32.02
C GLN A 315 15.95 -1.36 -30.87
N ASN A 316 15.73 -2.02 -29.72
CA ASN A 316 16.54 -1.91 -28.51
C ASN A 316 16.48 -0.55 -27.77
N ARG A 317 15.43 0.27 -27.98
CA ARG A 317 15.22 1.54 -27.27
C ARG A 317 14.16 1.42 -26.18
N LEU A 318 14.46 1.80 -24.95
CA LEU A 318 13.48 1.82 -23.86
C LEU A 318 12.90 3.23 -23.69
N ASN A 319 11.71 3.49 -24.24
CA ASN A 319 11.01 4.77 -24.08
C ASN A 319 9.95 4.66 -22.97
N ARG A 320 10.01 5.53 -21.96
CA ARG A 320 9.09 5.56 -20.81
C ARG A 320 7.63 5.55 -21.22
N ASN A 321 7.21 6.44 -22.12
CA ASN A 321 5.80 6.55 -22.52
C ASN A 321 5.29 5.28 -23.21
N PHE A 322 6.16 4.61 -23.97
CA PHE A 322 5.82 3.37 -24.64
C PHE A 322 5.75 2.20 -23.65
N VAL A 323 6.65 2.16 -22.67
CA VAL A 323 6.61 1.19 -21.57
C VAL A 323 5.34 1.34 -20.76
N ASP A 324 4.98 2.57 -20.38
CA ASP A 324 3.77 2.85 -19.59
C ASP A 324 2.49 2.46 -20.37
N MET A 325 2.46 2.71 -21.69
CA MET A 325 1.34 2.30 -22.54
C MET A 325 1.16 0.77 -22.56
N VAL A 326 2.24 0.02 -22.78
CA VAL A 326 2.22 -1.46 -22.80
C VAL A 326 1.90 -2.02 -21.42
N ALA A 327 2.46 -1.41 -20.36
CA ALA A 327 2.21 -1.82 -18.98
C ALA A 327 0.74 -1.59 -18.59
N ALA A 328 0.14 -0.46 -18.97
CA ALA A 328 -1.27 -0.18 -18.73
C ALA A 328 -2.22 -1.09 -19.53
N GLU A 329 -1.81 -1.54 -20.72
CA GLU A 329 -2.52 -2.57 -21.48
C GLU A 329 -2.48 -3.92 -20.75
N TRP A 330 -1.30 -4.36 -20.31
CA TRP A 330 -1.14 -5.64 -19.61
C TRP A 330 -1.81 -5.65 -18.24
N ALA A 331 -1.84 -4.51 -17.55
CA ALA A 331 -2.59 -4.33 -16.31
C ALA A 331 -4.11 -4.48 -16.54
N ARG A 332 -4.66 -3.88 -17.60
CA ARG A 332 -6.08 -4.02 -17.96
C ARG A 332 -6.46 -5.45 -18.35
N ASP A 333 -5.54 -6.15 -19.00
CA ASP A 333 -5.71 -7.55 -19.39
C ASP A 333 -5.47 -8.55 -18.25
N GLY A 334 -5.16 -8.06 -17.04
CA GLY A 334 -5.00 -8.88 -15.84
C GLY A 334 -3.78 -9.80 -15.88
N VAL A 335 -2.70 -9.41 -16.58
CA VAL A 335 -1.50 -10.22 -16.73
C VAL A 335 -0.65 -10.16 -15.45
N THR A 336 -0.67 -11.24 -14.66
CA THR A 336 0.04 -11.33 -13.37
C THR A 336 1.14 -12.39 -13.36
N THR A 337 1.08 -13.34 -14.29
CA THR A 337 2.01 -14.49 -14.36
C THR A 337 2.87 -14.48 -15.62
N LYS A 338 4.06 -15.09 -15.53
CA LYS A 338 4.97 -15.28 -16.68
C LYS A 338 4.29 -15.96 -17.87
N GLN A 339 3.46 -16.97 -17.62
CA GLN A 339 2.78 -17.70 -18.69
C GLN A 339 1.80 -16.82 -19.45
N GLN A 340 1.02 -16.00 -18.74
CA GLN A 340 0.11 -15.02 -19.35
C GLN A 340 0.88 -13.96 -20.13
N ALA A 341 1.99 -13.45 -19.58
CA ALA A 341 2.85 -12.46 -20.27
C ALA A 341 3.41 -13.02 -21.59
N LEU A 342 3.85 -14.29 -21.59
CA LEU A 342 4.31 -14.97 -22.81
C LEU A 342 3.20 -15.20 -23.83
N GLN A 343 1.96 -15.45 -23.39
CA GLN A 343 0.80 -15.57 -24.27
C GLN A 343 0.42 -14.22 -24.88
N GLN A 344 0.42 -13.14 -24.09
CA GLN A 344 0.12 -11.79 -24.57
C GLN A 344 1.11 -11.35 -25.63
N ARG A 345 2.41 -11.58 -25.39
CA ARG A 345 3.46 -11.38 -26.39
C ARG A 345 3.19 -12.11 -27.72
N LYS A 346 2.65 -13.33 -27.68
CA LYS A 346 2.32 -14.11 -28.90
C LYS A 346 1.11 -13.54 -29.65
N LYS A 347 0.13 -12.94 -28.95
CA LYS A 347 -1.04 -12.30 -29.57
C LYS A 347 -0.63 -11.05 -30.35
N THR A 348 0.20 -10.19 -29.76
CA THR A 348 0.66 -8.94 -30.39
C THR A 348 1.51 -9.20 -31.64
N ILE A 349 2.37 -10.23 -31.64
CA ILE A 349 3.18 -10.62 -32.81
C ILE A 349 2.31 -11.13 -33.97
N ARG A 350 1.14 -11.71 -33.70
CA ARG A 350 0.19 -12.18 -34.74
C ARG A 350 -0.66 -11.05 -35.33
N GLN A 351 -0.77 -9.91 -34.64
CA GLN A 351 -1.61 -8.80 -35.04
C GLN A 351 -0.87 -7.65 -35.73
N THR A 352 0.46 -7.63 -35.74
CA THR A 352 1.21 -6.68 -36.57
C THR A 352 0.98 -7.05 -38.05
N PRO A 353 0.26 -6.22 -38.84
CA PRO A 353 0.29 -6.39 -40.28
C PRO A 353 1.73 -6.12 -40.71
N GLN A 354 2.28 -6.94 -41.60
CA GLN A 354 3.41 -6.48 -42.40
C GLN A 354 2.99 -5.13 -42.99
N VAL A 355 3.71 -4.08 -42.64
CA VAL A 355 3.58 -2.80 -43.34
C VAL A 355 4.01 -3.11 -44.77
N ASN A 356 3.04 -3.38 -45.63
CA ASN A 356 3.25 -3.34 -47.07
C ASN A 356 3.68 -1.92 -47.38
N SER A 357 4.98 -1.75 -47.61
CA SER A 357 5.56 -0.58 -48.26
C SER A 357 4.93 -0.46 -49.66
N GLY A 358 3.77 0.19 -49.72
CA GLY A 358 2.96 0.20 -50.92
C GLY A 358 1.64 0.96 -50.80
N VAL A 359 1.52 1.95 -49.92
CA VAL A 359 0.45 2.94 -50.06
C VAL A 359 0.99 4.04 -50.97
N LYS A 360 0.72 3.93 -52.28
CA LYS A 360 0.89 5.06 -53.21
C LYS A 360 -0.12 6.12 -52.81
N ILE A 361 0.33 7.13 -52.07
CA ILE A 361 -0.44 8.34 -51.80
C ILE A 361 -0.56 9.06 -53.15
N GLY A 362 -1.71 8.92 -53.81
CA GLY A 362 -2.04 9.71 -54.99
C GLY A 362 -2.19 11.17 -54.58
N MET A 363 -1.33 12.03 -55.12
CA MET A 363 -1.32 13.46 -54.85
C MET A 363 -2.70 14.08 -55.16
N PRO A 364 -3.30 14.86 -54.24
CA PRO A 364 -4.62 15.49 -54.43
C PRO A 364 -4.70 16.37 -55.67
N GLU A 365 -5.85 16.38 -56.33
CA GLU A 365 -6.10 17.09 -57.60
C GLU A 365 -5.75 18.59 -57.57
N TYR A 366 -5.92 19.26 -56.43
CA TYR A 366 -5.64 20.69 -56.27
C TYR A 366 -4.14 21.04 -56.35
N ILE A 367 -3.24 20.07 -56.18
CA ILE A 367 -1.78 20.26 -56.31
C ILE A 367 -1.36 20.17 -57.79
N ARG A 368 -2.01 19.29 -58.59
CA ARG A 368 -1.70 19.14 -60.02
C ARG A 368 -2.06 20.39 -60.85
N GLN A 369 -3.09 21.13 -60.43
CA GLN A 369 -3.50 22.36 -61.11
C GLN A 369 -2.54 23.53 -60.89
N GLN A 370 -1.65 23.46 -59.90
CA GLN A 370 -0.62 24.50 -59.67
C GLN A 370 0.63 24.26 -60.52
N GLU A 371 0.84 23.05 -61.05
CA GLU A 371 2.03 22.70 -61.84
C GLU A 371 1.87 22.98 -63.35
N GLU A 372 0.66 23.13 -63.88
CA GLU A 372 0.42 23.44 -65.31
C GLU A 372 0.97 24.83 -65.74
N GLY A 373 1.38 25.67 -64.79
CA GLY A 373 1.92 27.01 -65.05
C GLY A 373 3.44 27.16 -64.93
N THR A 374 4.18 26.11 -64.61
CA THR A 374 5.61 26.24 -64.28
C THR A 374 6.49 25.40 -65.20
N LEU A 375 7.42 26.07 -65.88
CA LEU A 375 8.37 25.44 -66.81
C LEU A 375 9.25 24.41 -66.07
N PRO A 376 9.57 23.26 -66.69
CA PRO A 376 10.37 22.22 -66.06
C PRO A 376 11.81 22.68 -65.79
N GLU A 377 12.32 22.33 -64.61
CA GLU A 377 13.69 22.59 -64.18
C GLU A 377 14.71 21.87 -65.08
N GLY A 378 15.65 22.63 -65.66
CA GLY A 378 16.77 22.09 -66.42
C GLY A 378 17.10 22.79 -67.73
N THR A 379 16.34 23.80 -68.16
CA THR A 379 16.65 24.56 -69.37
C THR A 379 17.36 25.87 -69.00
N ALA A 380 18.51 26.14 -69.63
CA ALA A 380 19.24 27.39 -69.45
C ALA A 380 18.30 28.59 -69.70
N ALA A 381 18.36 29.60 -68.83
CA ALA A 381 17.51 30.78 -68.91
C ALA A 381 17.51 31.35 -70.34
N SER A 382 16.33 31.47 -70.94
CA SER A 382 16.20 32.01 -72.29
C SER A 382 16.80 33.41 -72.34
N ALA A 383 17.48 33.74 -73.45
CA ALA A 383 18.19 35.00 -73.62
C ALA A 383 17.30 36.23 -73.35
N GLU A 384 15.99 36.13 -73.58
CA GLU A 384 15.00 37.17 -73.27
C GLU A 384 14.88 37.47 -71.76
N LEU A 385 14.97 36.47 -70.88
CA LEU A 385 14.89 36.65 -69.42
C LEU A 385 16.14 37.34 -68.88
N ILE A 386 17.29 37.04 -69.46
CA ILE A 386 18.58 37.68 -69.12
C ILE A 386 18.57 39.14 -69.59
N GLU A 387 18.07 39.41 -70.80
CA GLU A 387 17.95 40.78 -71.33
C GLU A 387 16.97 41.63 -70.51
N ARG A 388 15.86 41.03 -70.04
CA ARG A 388 14.86 41.71 -69.20
C ARG A 388 15.41 42.04 -67.81
N LEU A 389 16.24 41.16 -67.23
CA LEU A 389 16.95 41.43 -65.97
C LEU A 389 18.04 42.50 -66.14
N GLN A 390 18.73 42.54 -67.28
CA GLN A 390 19.71 43.59 -67.57
C GLN A 390 19.06 44.96 -67.79
N LYS A 391 17.86 45.02 -68.37
CA LYS A 391 17.07 46.27 -68.46
C LYS A 391 16.59 46.75 -67.09
N LEU A 392 16.15 45.83 -66.23
CA LEU A 392 15.77 46.14 -64.84
C LEU A 392 16.95 46.60 -63.97
N GLN A 393 18.17 46.09 -64.20
CA GLN A 393 19.37 46.53 -63.48
C GLN A 393 19.93 47.87 -63.98
N LYS A 394 19.60 48.30 -65.20
CA LYS A 394 20.02 49.60 -65.73
C LYS A 394 19.06 50.74 -65.41
N GLY A 395 17.92 50.46 -64.79
CA GLY A 395 17.05 51.50 -64.24
C GLY A 395 16.55 52.49 -65.28
N ASP A 396 16.02 52.00 -66.40
CA ASP A 396 15.17 52.79 -67.28
C ASP A 396 13.80 52.11 -67.41
N GLU A 397 12.87 52.75 -66.68
CA GLU A 397 11.39 52.65 -66.57
C GLU A 397 10.76 51.38 -65.97
#